data_AF-A0A522HGA4-F1
#
_entry.id   AF-A0A522HGA4-F1
#
_cell.length_a   1.000
_cell.length_b   1.000
_cell.length_c   1.000
_cell.angle_alpha   90.00
_cell.angle_beta   90.00
_cell.angle_gamma   90.00
#
_symmetry.space_group_name_H-M   'P 1'
#
loop_
_entity.id
_entity.type
_entity.pdbx_description
1 polymer ?
#
loop_
_entity_poly.entity_id
_entity_poly.type
_entity_poly.pdbx_seq_one_letter_code
_entity_poly.pdbx_strand_id
1 'polypeptide(L)'
;MNFLRRILMPFAAAAVMLVGVAAAQTAPPHPSAVPRPVVPPAPVPPPPEVDGASWVLMDYATGQILASKDPDARRAPASLTKVMTDFVVSAEIANGRIHPNDMVTISEHAWRGGGAGTDGSTSFLKLGSQVPLEDLLKGMIVQSGNDAAIALAEHTAGSEDAF
;
A
#
# COMPACT_ATOMS: atom_id res chain seq x y z
N MET A 1 8.15 -30.13 -73.68
CA MET A 1 8.58 -31.40 -74.31
C MET A 1 9.11 -32.33 -73.23
N ASN A 2 8.47 -33.48 -73.12
CA ASN A 2 8.86 -34.74 -72.49
C ASN A 2 9.11 -34.77 -70.97
N PHE A 3 8.11 -35.23 -70.21
CA PHE A 3 7.79 -36.64 -69.95
C PHE A 3 8.70 -37.18 -68.83
N LEU A 4 8.20 -37.25 -67.60
CA LEU A 4 7.47 -38.42 -67.08
C LEU A 4 8.44 -39.53 -66.64
N ARG A 5 8.46 -39.76 -65.32
CA ARG A 5 8.68 -41.03 -64.62
C ARG A 5 9.92 -41.84 -65.01
N ARG A 6 10.69 -42.23 -63.99
CA ARG A 6 11.23 -43.58 -63.71
C ARG A 6 12.29 -43.37 -62.61
N ILE A 7 12.45 -44.18 -61.57
CA ILE A 7 11.88 -45.46 -61.15
C ILE A 7 12.36 -45.65 -59.70
N LEU A 8 11.56 -46.41 -58.95
CA LEU A 8 11.81 -47.07 -57.67
C LEU A 8 13.27 -47.22 -57.20
N MET A 9 13.46 -46.97 -55.89
CA MET A 9 14.49 -47.58 -55.04
C MET A 9 14.58 -49.11 -55.24
N PRO A 10 15.75 -49.70 -54.90
CA PRO A 10 15.68 -50.68 -53.83
C PRO A 10 16.78 -50.53 -52.77
N PHE A 11 16.39 -50.87 -51.55
CA PHE A 11 17.23 -51.14 -50.39
C PHE A 11 18.28 -52.23 -50.66
N ALA A 12 19.54 -51.98 -50.27
CA ALA A 12 20.51 -52.98 -49.81
C ALA A 12 21.66 -52.23 -49.13
N ALA A 13 21.63 -52.10 -47.80
CA ALA A 13 22.38 -52.96 -46.89
C ALA A 13 23.91 -52.84 -47.07
N ALA A 14 24.54 -51.93 -46.33
CA ALA A 14 25.93 -52.04 -45.91
C ALA A 14 26.15 -51.20 -44.64
N ALA A 15 25.78 -51.80 -43.51
CA ALA A 15 26.12 -51.32 -42.19
C ALA A 15 27.63 -51.49 -41.94
N VAL A 16 28.46 -50.50 -42.27
CA VAL A 16 29.81 -50.32 -41.66
C VAL A 16 30.21 -48.85 -41.77
N MET A 17 29.94 -48.07 -40.73
CA MET A 17 30.82 -47.07 -40.11
C MET A 17 29.99 -46.30 -39.06
N LEU A 18 29.44 -47.06 -38.11
CA LEU A 18 29.24 -46.51 -36.77
C LEU A 18 30.59 -46.65 -36.09
N VAL A 19 31.25 -45.52 -35.79
CA VAL A 19 32.19 -45.27 -34.68
C VAL A 19 33.12 -44.13 -35.11
N GLY A 20 32.94 -42.96 -34.49
CA GLY A 20 33.73 -41.74 -34.70
C GLY A 20 32.90 -40.67 -35.40
N VAL A 21 32.33 -39.66 -34.75
CA VAL A 21 32.76 -38.92 -33.56
C VAL A 21 31.49 -38.47 -32.82
N ALA A 22 31.05 -39.25 -31.83
CA ALA A 22 30.02 -38.84 -30.86
C ALA A 22 30.65 -38.42 -29.52
N ALA A 23 31.89 -37.92 -29.55
CA ALA A 23 32.65 -37.58 -28.35
C ALA A 23 33.35 -36.24 -28.52
N ALA A 24 32.59 -35.13 -28.46
CA ALA A 24 33.12 -33.80 -28.11
C ALA A 24 32.01 -32.74 -27.99
N GLN A 25 30.96 -32.99 -27.21
CA GLN A 25 30.23 -31.89 -26.58
C GLN A 25 30.13 -32.18 -25.09
N THR A 26 31.24 -32.01 -24.39
CA THR A 26 31.18 -31.79 -22.95
C THR A 26 30.49 -30.45 -22.75
N ALA A 27 29.32 -30.45 -22.10
CA ALA A 27 28.67 -29.21 -21.69
C ALA A 27 29.69 -28.33 -20.95
N PRO A 28 29.72 -27.01 -21.19
CA PRO A 28 30.62 -26.12 -20.47
C PRO A 28 30.42 -26.33 -18.96
N PRO A 29 31.49 -26.41 -18.16
CA PRO A 29 31.36 -26.65 -16.73
C PRO A 29 30.45 -25.59 -16.14
N HIS A 30 29.32 -26.01 -15.57
CA HIS A 30 28.50 -25.11 -14.78
C HIS A 30 29.36 -24.57 -13.64
N PRO A 31 29.43 -23.24 -13.44
CA PRO A 31 30.14 -22.67 -12.31
C PRO A 31 29.64 -23.34 -11.04
N SER A 32 30.52 -24.00 -10.30
CA SER A 32 30.16 -24.51 -8.98
C SER A 32 29.69 -23.33 -8.15
N ALA A 33 28.52 -23.47 -7.52
CA ALA A 33 28.01 -22.44 -6.63
C ALA A 33 29.09 -22.14 -5.59
N VAL A 34 29.60 -20.90 -5.59
CA VAL A 34 30.53 -20.45 -4.56
C VAL A 34 29.78 -20.60 -3.23
N PRO A 35 30.30 -21.38 -2.26
CA PRO A 35 29.68 -21.49 -0.96
C PRO A 35 29.53 -20.08 -0.38
N ARG A 36 28.29 -19.60 -0.24
CA ARG A 36 28.06 -18.37 0.49
C ARG A 36 28.47 -18.65 1.94
N PRO A 37 29.26 -17.78 2.58
CA PRO A 37 29.53 -17.90 4.00
C PRO A 37 28.19 -18.02 4.73
N VAL A 38 28.02 -19.12 5.47
CA VAL A 38 26.89 -19.26 6.38
C VAL A 38 27.17 -18.31 7.54
N VAL A 39 26.65 -17.08 7.44
CA VAL A 39 26.71 -16.11 8.52
C VAL A 39 25.80 -16.64 9.63
N PRO A 40 26.31 -16.88 10.85
CA PRO A 40 25.47 -17.28 11.97
C PRO A 40 24.38 -16.23 12.18
N PRO A 41 23.12 -16.62 12.49
CA PRO A 41 22.09 -15.66 12.81
C PRO A 41 22.55 -14.81 14.00
N ALA A 42 22.61 -13.49 13.80
CA ALA A 42 22.89 -12.56 14.89
C ALA A 42 21.75 -12.65 15.93
N PRO A 43 22.04 -12.53 17.24
CA PRO A 43 21.00 -12.50 18.26
C PRO A 43 20.03 -11.35 18.01
N VAL A 44 18.73 -11.65 17.97
CA VAL A 44 17.69 -10.61 17.92
C VAL A 44 17.60 -9.97 19.31
N PRO A 45 17.79 -8.66 19.45
CA PRO A 45 17.67 -8.00 20.75
C PRO A 45 16.21 -8.07 21.23
N PRO A 46 15.97 -8.17 22.54
CA PRO A 46 14.62 -7.99 23.08
C PRO A 46 14.12 -6.57 22.78
N PRO A 47 12.80 -6.38 22.61
CA PRO A 47 12.23 -5.04 22.46
C PRO A 47 12.52 -4.16 23.69
N PRO A 48 12.63 -2.83 23.51
CA PRO A 48 12.75 -1.91 24.64
C PRO A 48 11.47 -1.93 25.49
N GLU A 49 11.61 -1.55 26.77
CA GLU A 49 10.45 -1.23 27.59
C GLU A 49 9.86 0.11 27.12
N VAL A 50 8.57 0.10 26.78
CA VAL A 50 7.81 1.28 26.34
C VAL A 50 6.68 1.51 27.31
N ASP A 51 6.58 2.73 27.83
CA ASP A 51 5.44 3.16 28.63
C ASP A 51 4.23 3.40 27.73
N GLY A 52 3.45 2.34 27.55
CA GLY A 52 2.27 2.32 26.71
C GLY A 52 1.43 1.09 27.01
N ALA A 53 0.10 1.28 27.01
CA ALA A 53 -0.84 0.20 27.27
C ALA A 53 -0.91 -0.80 26.11
N SER A 54 -0.70 -0.34 24.87
CA SER A 54 -0.52 -1.16 23.66
C SER A 54 0.38 -0.40 22.68
N TRP A 55 1.16 -1.12 21.87
CA TRP A 55 1.99 -0.54 20.80
C TRP A 55 2.40 -1.59 19.75
N VAL A 56 2.76 -1.11 18.56
CA VAL A 56 3.27 -1.92 17.46
C VAL A 56 4.38 -1.16 16.73
N LEU A 57 5.46 -1.86 16.40
CA LEU A 57 6.48 -1.40 15.47
C LEU A 57 6.45 -2.32 14.24
N MET A 58 6.22 -1.74 13.08
CA MET A 58 6.05 -2.48 11.83
C MET A 58 6.95 -1.90 10.74
N ASP A 59 7.55 -2.78 9.95
CA ASP A 59 8.18 -2.39 8.70
C ASP A 59 7.11 -2.11 7.63
N TYR A 60 7.16 -0.91 7.04
CA TYR A 60 6.16 -0.47 6.08
C TYR A 60 6.15 -1.30 4.78
N ALA A 61 7.33 -1.67 4.27
CA ALA A 61 7.45 -2.31 2.97
C ALA A 61 6.96 -3.77 2.98
N THR A 62 7.16 -4.46 4.10
CA THR A 62 6.87 -5.90 4.24
C THR A 62 5.65 -6.18 5.12
N GLY A 63 5.20 -5.22 5.91
CA GLY A 63 4.19 -5.42 6.95
C GLY A 63 4.68 -6.26 8.13
N GLN A 64 5.98 -6.55 8.22
CA GLN A 64 6.54 -7.35 9.31
C GLN A 64 6.43 -6.57 10.63
N ILE A 65 5.75 -7.16 11.62
CA ILE A 65 5.79 -6.67 13.01
C ILE A 65 7.17 -7.02 13.59
N LEU A 66 7.94 -5.99 13.92
CA LEU A 66 9.28 -6.11 14.50
C LEU A 66 9.20 -6.30 16.02
N ALA A 67 8.22 -5.64 16.66
CA ALA A 67 7.92 -5.77 18.07
C ALA A 67 6.52 -5.23 18.37
N SER A 68 5.87 -5.72 19.42
CA SER A 68 4.54 -5.24 19.84
C SER A 68 4.24 -5.56 21.31
N LYS A 69 3.24 -4.86 21.86
CA LYS A 69 2.56 -5.19 23.12
C LYS A 69 1.06 -5.03 22.93
N ASP A 70 0.31 -6.11 23.14
CA ASP A 70 -1.16 -6.16 23.01
C ASP A 70 -1.70 -5.42 21.77
N PRO A 71 -1.19 -5.69 20.55
CA PRO A 71 -1.52 -4.90 19.36
C PRO A 71 -2.99 -5.03 18.92
N ASP A 72 -3.65 -6.13 19.25
CA ASP A 72 -5.05 -6.41 18.90
C ASP A 72 -6.06 -6.02 19.99
N ALA A 73 -5.59 -5.46 21.12
CA ALA A 73 -6.47 -5.05 22.20
C ALA A 73 -7.33 -3.86 21.77
N ARG A 74 -8.65 -3.99 21.90
CA ARG A 74 -9.60 -2.91 21.58
C ARG A 74 -9.42 -1.75 22.55
N ARG A 75 -9.19 -0.55 22.01
CA ARG A 75 -9.05 0.70 22.76
C ARG A 75 -9.76 1.83 22.04
N ALA A 76 -10.16 2.87 22.78
CA ALA A 76 -10.69 4.08 22.20
C ALA A 76 -9.58 4.79 21.40
N PRO A 77 -9.74 5.03 20.09
CA PRO A 77 -8.69 5.63 19.26
C PRO A 77 -8.54 7.14 19.47
N ALA A 78 -9.54 7.81 20.06
CA ALA A 78 -9.63 9.27 20.12
C ALA A 78 -9.37 9.89 18.72
N SER A 79 -8.55 10.93 18.62
CA SER A 79 -8.24 11.58 17.34
C SER A 79 -7.50 10.70 16.32
N LEU A 80 -7.00 9.51 16.68
CA LEU A 80 -6.46 8.58 15.67
C LEU A 80 -7.53 8.14 14.66
N THR A 81 -8.82 8.25 14.99
CA THR A 81 -9.93 8.06 14.02
C THR A 81 -9.76 8.91 12.77
N LYS A 82 -9.17 10.11 12.89
CA LYS A 82 -8.98 11.02 11.75
C LYS A 82 -8.00 10.50 10.69
N VAL A 83 -7.18 9.49 11.00
CA VAL A 83 -6.37 8.79 10.00
C VAL A 83 -7.28 8.06 9.01
N MET A 84 -8.40 7.48 9.46
CA MET A 84 -9.40 6.88 8.57
C MET A 84 -10.18 7.96 7.81
N THR A 85 -10.51 9.08 8.45
CA THR A 85 -11.15 10.21 7.78
C THR A 85 -10.30 10.72 6.61
N ASP A 86 -9.00 10.96 6.84
CA ASP A 86 -8.07 11.35 5.78
C ASP A 86 -7.95 10.28 4.70
N PHE A 87 -7.87 9.00 5.07
CA PHE A 87 -7.79 7.91 4.11
C PHE A 87 -8.99 7.91 3.13
N VAL A 88 -10.22 8.06 3.63
CA VAL A 88 -11.43 8.09 2.80
C VAL A 88 -11.44 9.33 1.90
N VAL A 89 -11.19 10.52 2.45
CA VAL A 89 -11.17 11.77 1.66
C VAL A 89 -10.08 11.71 0.58
N SER A 90 -8.87 11.27 0.94
CA SER A 90 -7.75 11.13 0.01
C SER A 90 -8.04 10.11 -1.09
N ALA A 91 -8.77 9.02 -0.78
CA ALA A 91 -9.20 8.06 -1.79
C ALA A 91 -10.21 8.66 -2.78
N GLU A 92 -11.15 9.48 -2.31
CA GLU A 92 -12.13 10.16 -3.17
C GLU A 92 -11.46 11.22 -4.07
N ILE A 93 -10.44 11.91 -3.55
CA ILE A 93 -9.57 12.79 -4.37
C ILE A 93 -8.83 11.98 -5.43
N ALA A 94 -8.19 10.88 -5.05
CA ALA A 94 -7.44 10.02 -5.98
C ALA A 94 -8.33 9.44 -7.09
N ASN A 95 -9.60 9.18 -6.77
CA ASN A 95 -10.61 8.72 -7.74
C ASN A 95 -11.25 9.85 -8.54
N GLY A 96 -10.88 11.11 -8.30
CA GLY A 96 -11.41 12.29 -8.99
C GLY A 96 -12.89 12.59 -8.71
N ARG A 97 -13.42 12.13 -7.57
CA ARG A 97 -14.82 12.39 -7.18
C ARG A 97 -15.00 13.76 -6.52
N ILE A 98 -13.97 14.21 -5.82
CA ILE A 98 -13.83 15.53 -5.19
C ILE A 98 -12.43 16.06 -5.49
N HIS A 99 -12.23 17.38 -5.35
CA HIS A 99 -10.97 18.03 -5.72
C HIS A 99 -10.44 18.91 -4.57
N PRO A 100 -9.10 19.09 -4.46
CA PRO A 100 -8.51 19.93 -3.42
C PRO A 100 -9.00 21.39 -3.44
N ASN A 101 -9.40 21.90 -4.61
CA ASN A 101 -9.91 23.25 -4.80
C ASN A 101 -11.44 23.35 -4.71
N ASP A 102 -12.15 22.27 -4.38
CA ASP A 102 -13.58 22.34 -4.10
C ASP A 102 -13.84 23.29 -2.94
N MET A 103 -14.80 24.19 -3.11
CA MET A 103 -15.20 25.09 -2.04
C MET A 103 -16.24 24.40 -1.16
N VAL A 104 -15.84 24.08 0.07
CA VAL A 104 -16.69 23.42 1.05
C VAL A 104 -17.39 24.48 1.90
N THR A 105 -18.72 24.38 1.99
CA THR A 105 -19.51 25.28 2.83
C THR A 105 -19.56 24.75 4.26
N ILE A 106 -19.16 25.56 5.24
CA ILE A 106 -19.14 25.15 6.64
C ILE A 106 -20.57 25.17 7.20
N SER A 107 -21.08 23.98 7.53
CA SER A 107 -22.41 23.77 8.09
C SER A 107 -22.50 24.22 9.55
N GLU A 108 -23.72 24.37 10.05
CA GLU A 108 -23.96 24.58 11.48
C GLU A 108 -23.53 23.36 12.30
N HIS A 109 -23.69 22.16 11.75
CA HIS A 109 -23.28 20.92 12.41
C HIS A 109 -21.76 20.86 12.62
N ALA A 110 -20.96 21.12 11.58
CA ALA A 110 -19.51 21.20 11.69
C ALA A 110 -19.06 22.30 12.68
N TRP A 111 -19.65 23.50 12.57
CA TRP A 111 -19.31 24.63 13.43
C TRP A 111 -19.69 24.40 14.91
N ARG A 112 -20.87 23.84 15.18
CA ARG A 112 -21.38 23.63 16.54
C ARG A 112 -20.81 22.37 17.19
N GLY A 113 -20.72 21.28 16.43
CA GLY A 113 -20.31 19.95 16.89
C GLY A 113 -18.81 19.71 16.89
N GLY A 114 -18.04 20.48 16.12
CA GLY A 114 -16.58 20.36 16.05
C GLY A 114 -15.80 21.67 16.23
N GLY A 115 -16.49 22.80 16.37
CA GLY A 115 -15.87 24.11 16.49
C GLY A 115 -15.49 24.50 17.92
N ALA A 116 -15.20 25.79 18.10
CA ALA A 116 -14.72 26.39 19.35
C ALA A 116 -15.68 26.31 20.55
N GLY A 117 -16.92 25.89 20.34
CA GLY A 117 -17.88 25.63 21.44
C GLY A 117 -17.69 24.27 22.12
N THR A 118 -16.76 23.43 21.62
CA THR A 118 -16.46 22.11 22.16
C THR A 118 -15.13 22.10 22.90
N ASP A 119 -14.89 21.07 23.73
CA ASP A 119 -13.61 20.86 24.41
C ASP A 119 -12.52 20.24 23.49
N GLY A 120 -12.84 20.01 22.21
CA GLY A 120 -11.96 19.37 21.23
C GLY A 120 -11.11 20.36 20.42
N SER A 121 -10.11 19.83 19.71
CA SER A 121 -9.34 20.63 18.75
C SER A 121 -10.25 21.15 17.63
N THR A 122 -10.07 22.41 17.26
CA THR A 122 -10.86 23.11 16.23
C THR A 122 -9.93 23.93 15.33
N SER A 123 -10.33 24.09 14.07
CA SER A 123 -9.69 24.98 13.10
C SER A 123 -10.33 26.39 13.10
N PHE A 124 -11.26 26.66 14.03
CA PHE A 124 -12.00 27.91 14.19
C PHE A 124 -12.74 28.34 12.91
N LEU A 125 -13.32 27.36 12.20
CA LEU A 125 -14.04 27.62 10.96
C LEU A 125 -15.29 28.48 11.21
N LYS A 126 -15.55 29.43 10.32
CA LYS A 126 -16.71 30.33 10.44
C LYS A 126 -17.95 29.70 9.80
N LEU A 127 -19.07 29.71 10.52
CA LEU A 127 -20.38 29.27 10.00
C LEU A 127 -20.73 29.94 8.67
N GLY A 128 -21.08 29.14 7.67
CA GLY A 128 -21.49 29.60 6.33
C GLY A 128 -20.34 30.12 5.46
N SER A 129 -19.09 30.08 5.94
CA SER A 129 -17.93 30.39 5.09
C SER A 129 -17.71 29.27 4.07
N GLN A 130 -17.04 29.63 2.96
CA GLN A 130 -16.55 28.66 1.99
C GLN A 130 -15.03 28.54 2.14
N VAL A 131 -14.55 27.32 2.32
CA VAL A 131 -13.13 27.02 2.54
C VAL A 131 -12.69 25.99 1.49
N PRO A 132 -11.53 26.15 0.84
CA PRO A 132 -11.00 25.12 -0.05
C PRO A 132 -10.81 23.80 0.71
N LEU A 133 -11.16 22.68 0.06
CA LEU A 133 -11.02 21.35 0.65
C LEU A 133 -9.60 21.07 1.14
N GLU A 134 -8.58 21.50 0.40
CA GLU A 134 -7.17 21.36 0.78
C GLU A 134 -6.85 22.01 2.13
N ASP A 135 -7.46 23.16 2.42
CA ASP A 135 -7.24 23.87 3.68
C ASP A 135 -7.98 23.20 4.84
N LEU A 136 -9.13 22.57 4.58
CA LEU A 136 -9.81 21.71 5.56
C LEU A 136 -8.99 20.45 5.86
N LEU A 137 -8.41 19.80 4.85
CA LEU A 137 -7.49 18.69 5.05
C LEU A 137 -6.30 19.10 5.93
N LYS A 138 -5.68 20.26 5.68
CA LYS A 138 -4.61 20.79 6.54
C LYS A 138 -5.10 21.06 7.96
N GLY A 139 -6.28 21.67 8.12
CA GLY A 139 -6.89 21.90 9.43
C GLY A 139 -7.11 20.59 10.20
N MET A 140 -7.58 19.55 9.54
CA MET A 140 -7.75 18.23 10.14
C MET A 140 -6.41 17.55 10.46
N ILE A 141 -5.47 17.52 9.53
CA ILE A 141 -4.22 16.76 9.67
C ILE A 141 -3.25 17.46 10.63
N VAL A 142 -3.09 18.79 10.53
CA VAL A 142 -2.13 19.56 11.31
C VAL A 142 -2.71 19.95 12.67
N GLN A 143 -3.92 20.50 12.69
CA GLN A 143 -4.55 20.99 13.92
C GLN A 143 -5.40 19.93 14.63
N SER A 144 -5.65 18.78 13.99
CA SER A 144 -6.62 17.79 14.47
C SER A 144 -8.03 18.35 14.61
N GLY A 145 -8.38 19.38 13.83
CA GLY A 145 -9.65 20.11 13.93
C GLY A 145 -10.86 19.21 13.69
N ASN A 146 -11.78 19.16 14.66
CA ASN A 146 -13.02 18.38 14.58
C ASN A 146 -14.01 19.01 13.58
N ASP A 147 -14.12 20.34 13.59
CA ASP A 147 -14.92 21.11 12.61
C ASP A 147 -14.50 20.82 11.17
N ALA A 148 -13.20 20.76 10.91
CA ALA A 148 -12.66 20.39 9.60
C ALA A 148 -13.00 18.94 9.23
N ALA A 149 -12.87 18.00 10.18
CA ALA A 149 -13.21 16.59 9.95
C ALA A 149 -14.69 16.39 9.58
N ILE A 150 -15.61 17.05 10.30
CA ILE A 150 -17.05 16.99 10.02
C ILE A 150 -17.35 17.61 8.65
N ALA A 151 -16.80 18.79 8.35
CA ALA A 151 -17.01 19.45 7.05
C ALA A 151 -16.50 18.61 5.87
N LEU A 152 -15.35 17.95 6.03
CA LEU A 152 -14.80 17.01 5.04
C LEU A 152 -15.73 15.80 4.84
N ALA A 153 -16.24 15.23 5.93
CA ALA A 153 -17.17 14.10 5.87
C ALA A 153 -18.47 14.46 5.13
N GLU A 154 -19.08 15.60 5.50
CA GLU A 154 -20.30 16.11 4.87
C GLU A 154 -20.10 16.41 3.38
N HIS A 155 -18.98 17.02 2.99
CA HIS A 155 -18.69 17.28 1.56
C HIS A 155 -18.48 15.99 0.77
N THR A 156 -17.82 15.00 1.38
CA THR A 156 -17.41 13.76 0.70
C THR A 156 -18.56 12.78 0.54
N ALA A 157 -19.42 12.63 1.56
CA ALA A 157 -20.48 11.61 1.59
C ALA A 157 -21.91 12.19 1.70
N GLY A 158 -22.05 13.51 1.83
CA GLY A 158 -23.33 14.21 1.98
C GLY A 158 -23.79 14.39 3.43
N SER A 159 -23.32 13.55 4.36
CA SER A 159 -23.52 13.69 5.81
C SER A 159 -22.45 12.94 6.60
N GLU A 160 -22.28 13.28 7.88
CA GLU A 160 -21.38 12.54 8.77
C GLU A 160 -21.81 11.08 8.98
N ASP A 161 -23.13 10.79 9.03
CA ASP A 161 -23.64 9.42 9.19
C ASP A 161 -23.40 8.52 7.97
N ALA A 162 -23.33 9.12 6.76
CA ALA A 162 -23.09 8.39 5.52
C ALA A 162 -21.60 8.15 5.25
N PHE A 163 -20.74 8.94 5.90
CA PHE A 163 -19.29 8.88 5.79
C PHE A 163 -18.73 7.72 6.63
#